data_AF-A0A6V7J3W9-F1
#
_entry.id   AF-A0A6V7J3W9-F1
#
_cell.length_a   1.000
_cell.length_b   1.000
_cell.length_c   1.000
_cell.angle_alpha   90.00
_cell.angle_beta   90.00
_cell.angle_gamma   90.00
#
_symmetry.space_group_name_H-M   'P 1'
#
loop_
_entity.id
_entity.type
_entity.pdbx_description
1 polymer ?
#
loop_
_entity_poly.entity_id
_entity_poly.type
_entity_poly.pdbx_seq_one_letter_code
_entity_poly.pdbx_strand_id
1 'polypeptide(L)'
;VPFCIIADHKTASIVIVIRGSLSVRDLITDIAAASCLFEPPGVPPGTMAHRGMIIGARTIMRQMDQYKILEKAFATYPNYSLTLTGHSLGAGLAVLLALLIRPRYPELRVFAFSTPAGLLSREAAK
;
A
#
# COMPACT_ATOMS: atom_id res chain seq x y z
N VAL A 1 8.43 0.90 8.00
CA VAL A 1 7.44 2.01 8.00
C VAL A 1 6.34 1.66 8.98
N PRO A 2 5.95 2.55 9.91
CA PRO A 2 4.85 2.28 10.83
C PRO A 2 3.51 2.15 10.09
N PHE A 3 2.70 1.17 10.46
CA PHE A 3 1.34 0.98 9.99
C PHE A 3 0.50 0.39 11.12
N CYS A 4 -0.82 0.53 11.04
CA CYS A 4 -1.76 -0.16 11.91
C CYS A 4 -2.83 -0.88 11.10
N ILE A 5 -3.42 -1.91 11.70
CA ILE A 5 -4.53 -2.67 11.14
C ILE A 5 -5.68 -2.58 12.15
N ILE A 6 -6.82 -2.11 11.70
CA ILE A 6 -7.99 -1.78 12.54
C ILE A 6 -9.20 -2.53 12.00
N ALA A 7 -9.99 -3.15 12.88
CA ALA A 7 -11.33 -3.61 12.53
C ALA A 7 -12.33 -2.47 12.76
N ASP A 8 -12.82 -1.86 11.69
CA ASP A 8 -13.87 -0.86 11.73
C ASP A 8 -15.23 -1.56 11.64
N HIS A 9 -15.88 -1.72 12.80
CA HIS A 9 -17.18 -2.36 12.90
C HIS A 9 -18.32 -1.52 12.31
N LYS A 10 -18.18 -0.20 12.21
CA LYS A 10 -19.22 0.68 11.66
C LYS A 10 -19.35 0.50 10.15
N THR A 11 -18.23 0.27 9.47
CA THR A 11 -18.19 0.06 8.01
C THR A 11 -17.98 -1.40 7.60
N ALA A 12 -17.91 -2.31 8.58
CA ALA A 12 -17.56 -3.72 8.39
C ALA A 12 -16.31 -3.87 7.50
N SER A 13 -15.20 -3.25 7.92
CA SER A 13 -13.95 -3.25 7.16
C SER A 13 -12.72 -3.50 8.03
N ILE A 14 -11.78 -4.28 7.52
CA ILE A 14 -10.41 -4.32 8.01
C ILE A 14 -9.65 -3.20 7.29
N VAL A 15 -9.14 -2.23 8.05
CA VAL A 15 -8.49 -1.03 7.52
C VAL A 15 -7.00 -1.09 7.83
N ILE A 16 -6.16 -1.07 6.79
CA ILE A 16 -4.71 -0.91 6.89
C ILE A 16 -4.39 0.58 6.73
N VAL A 17 -3.88 1.21 7.78
CA VAL A 17 -3.46 2.62 7.75
C VAL A 17 -1.94 2.68 7.75
N ILE A 18 -1.37 3.29 6.71
CA ILE A 18 0.09 3.42 6.58
C ILE A 18 0.51 4.86 6.85
N ARG A 19 1.44 5.01 7.78
CA ARG A 19 1.96 6.32 8.17
C ARG A 19 2.82 6.93 7.04
N GLY A 20 2.64 8.21 6.78
CA GLY A 20 3.55 9.02 5.95
C GLY A 20 4.85 9.43 6.68
N SER A 21 5.65 10.24 6.02
CA SER A 21 6.95 10.73 6.53
C SER A 21 6.80 11.56 7.81
N LEU A 22 7.82 11.52 8.67
CA LEU A 22 7.91 12.33 9.89
C LEU A 22 8.12 13.82 9.59
N SER A 23 8.86 14.13 8.51
CA SER A 23 9.00 15.49 7.98
C SER A 23 8.94 15.52 6.45
N VAL A 24 8.56 16.66 5.88
CA VAL A 24 8.59 16.90 4.41
C VAL A 24 10.03 16.89 3.87
N ARG A 25 11.03 17.13 4.72
CA ARG A 25 12.45 17.06 4.35
C ARG A 25 12.94 15.61 4.20
N ASP A 26 12.44 14.70 5.05
CA ASP A 26 12.64 13.25 4.88
C ASP A 26 11.98 12.78 3.59
N LEU A 27 10.80 13.32 3.26
CA LEU A 27 10.11 13.02 2.02
C LEU A 27 10.94 13.38 0.78
N ILE A 28 11.61 14.54 0.73
CA ILE A 28 12.44 14.93 -0.43
C ILE A 28 13.66 14.01 -0.56
N THR A 29 14.29 13.66 0.56
CA THR A 29 15.45 12.76 0.56
C THR A 29 15.05 11.34 0.15
N ASP A 30 13.86 10.89 0.55
CA ASP A 30 13.28 9.62 0.14
C ASP A 30 12.84 9.65 -1.35
N ILE A 31 12.24 10.74 -1.82
CA ILE A 31 11.72 10.94 -3.20
C ILE A 31 12.84 11.10 -4.23
N ALA A 32 14.04 11.51 -3.83
CA ALA A 32 15.20 11.59 -4.72
C ALA A 32 15.69 10.20 -5.23
N ALA A 33 14.98 9.11 -4.90
CA ALA A 33 15.32 7.78 -5.36
C ALA A 33 14.87 7.53 -6.81
N ALA A 34 15.72 6.83 -7.55
CA ALA A 34 15.43 6.36 -8.90
C ALA A 34 14.15 5.51 -8.97
N SER A 35 13.42 5.59 -10.08
CA SER A 35 12.35 4.64 -10.41
C SER A 35 12.93 3.26 -10.70
N CYS A 36 12.23 2.19 -10.32
CA CYS A 36 12.57 0.83 -10.75
C CYS A 36 11.35 0.05 -11.22
N LEU A 37 11.59 -1.07 -11.90
CA LEU A 37 10.56 -1.94 -12.43
C LEU A 37 9.63 -2.44 -11.30
N PHE A 38 8.33 -2.40 -11.56
CA PHE A 38 7.27 -2.78 -10.64
C PHE A 38 6.13 -3.46 -11.40
N GLU A 39 6.19 -4.80 -11.46
CA GLU A 39 5.25 -5.62 -12.22
C GLU A 39 4.57 -6.66 -11.32
N PRO A 40 3.72 -6.26 -10.36
CA PRO A 40 2.85 -7.21 -9.69
C PRO A 40 1.80 -7.77 -10.67
N PRO A 41 1.21 -8.95 -10.40
CA PRO A 41 0.17 -9.51 -11.24
C PRO A 41 -1.00 -8.54 -11.43
N GLY A 42 -1.46 -8.38 -12.67
CA GLY A 42 -2.58 -7.48 -13.03
C GLY A 42 -2.17 -6.03 -13.29
N VAL A 43 -0.88 -5.70 -13.23
CA VAL A 43 -0.34 -4.39 -13.65
C VAL A 43 0.35 -4.53 -15.01
N PRO A 44 0.25 -3.53 -15.91
CA PRO A 44 0.88 -3.59 -17.23
C PRO A 44 2.39 -3.87 -17.17
N PRO A 45 2.94 -4.68 -18.09
CA PRO A 45 4.39 -4.87 -18.21
C PRO A 45 5.12 -3.55 -18.48
N GLY A 46 6.36 -3.45 -18.02
CA GLY A 46 7.18 -2.25 -18.10
C GLY A 46 6.79 -1.15 -17.11
N THR A 47 5.86 -1.42 -16.18
CA THR A 47 5.46 -0.45 -15.16
C THR A 47 6.64 -0.10 -14.27
N MET A 48 6.87 1.20 -14.08
CA MET A 48 7.89 1.71 -13.17
C MET A 48 7.22 2.30 -11.93
N ALA A 49 7.84 2.13 -10.77
CA ALA A 49 7.44 2.83 -9.57
C ALA A 49 8.65 3.32 -8.76
N HIS A 50 8.40 4.24 -7.85
CA HIS A 50 9.45 4.81 -7.01
C HIS A 50 10.10 3.73 -6.13
N ARG A 51 11.43 3.50 -6.29
CA ARG A 51 12.14 2.36 -5.69
C ARG A 51 11.99 2.28 -4.17
N GLY A 52 12.14 3.41 -3.47
CA GLY A 52 11.99 3.45 -2.02
C GLY A 52 10.59 3.04 -1.55
N MET A 53 9.56 3.41 -2.31
CA MET A 53 8.17 3.08 -1.97
C MET A 53 7.87 1.60 -2.27
N ILE A 54 8.43 1.03 -3.33
CA ILE A 54 8.33 -0.41 -3.60
C ILE A 54 8.93 -1.22 -2.44
N ILE A 55 10.13 -0.84 -1.98
CA ILE A 55 10.80 -1.51 -0.86
C ILE A 55 9.96 -1.38 0.42
N GLY A 56 9.40 -0.19 0.68
CA GLY A 56 8.50 0.03 1.82
C GLY A 56 7.26 -0.85 1.77
N ALA A 57 6.55 -0.89 0.63
CA ALA A 57 5.35 -1.69 0.46
C ALA A 57 5.62 -3.19 0.62
N ARG A 58 6.69 -3.71 0.01
CA ARG A 58 7.13 -5.11 0.17
C ARG A 58 7.54 -5.43 1.61
N THR A 59 8.08 -4.47 2.35
CA THR A 59 8.43 -4.67 3.76
C THR A 59 7.19 -4.79 4.63
N ILE A 60 6.19 -3.94 4.42
CA ILE A 60 4.89 -4.04 5.12
C ILE A 60 4.21 -5.38 4.79
N MET A 61 4.16 -5.76 3.51
CA MET A 61 3.61 -7.05 3.08
C MET A 61 4.29 -8.24 3.79
N ARG A 62 5.63 -8.29 3.78
CA ARG A 62 6.38 -9.36 4.47
C ARG A 62 6.08 -9.42 5.97
N GLN A 63 5.98 -8.27 6.64
CA GLN A 63 5.63 -8.22 8.05
C GLN A 63 4.22 -8.77 8.30
N MET A 64 3.24 -8.38 7.49
CA MET A 64 1.87 -8.90 7.62
C MET A 64 1.79 -10.41 7.38
N ASP A 65 2.45 -10.91 6.32
CA ASP A 65 2.45 -12.33 5.96
C ASP A 65 3.18 -13.17 7.04
N GLN A 66 4.29 -12.66 7.61
CA GLN A 66 5.03 -13.33 8.70
C GLN A 66 4.15 -13.61 9.92
N TYR A 67 3.31 -12.65 10.31
CA TYR A 67 2.43 -12.79 11.47
C TYR A 67 1.02 -13.28 11.12
N LYS A 68 0.76 -13.54 9.83
CA LYS A 68 -0.55 -13.93 9.27
C LYS A 68 -1.68 -12.99 9.70
N ILE A 69 -1.41 -11.68 9.64
CA ILE A 69 -2.29 -10.69 10.28
C ILE A 69 -3.65 -10.64 9.59
N LEU A 70 -3.68 -10.61 8.26
CA LEU A 70 -4.92 -10.53 7.50
C LEU A 70 -5.72 -11.84 7.57
N GLU A 71 -5.04 -12.98 7.53
CA GLU A 71 -5.69 -14.29 7.67
C GLU A 71 -6.39 -14.41 9.03
N LYS A 72 -5.73 -13.97 10.12
CA LYS A 72 -6.35 -13.94 11.47
C LYS A 72 -7.51 -12.96 11.54
N ALA A 73 -7.37 -11.78 10.93
CA ALA A 73 -8.43 -10.77 10.90
C ALA A 73 -9.67 -11.29 10.16
N PHE A 74 -9.50 -11.90 8.98
CA PHE A 74 -10.61 -12.47 8.21
C PHE A 74 -11.16 -13.77 8.79
N ALA A 75 -10.36 -14.55 9.54
CA ALA A 75 -10.90 -15.67 10.31
C ALA A 75 -11.88 -15.21 11.39
N THR A 76 -11.65 -14.03 11.97
CA THR A 76 -12.51 -13.43 13.00
C THR A 76 -13.69 -12.65 12.40
N TYR A 77 -13.44 -11.95 11.29
CA TYR A 77 -14.41 -11.10 10.61
C TYR A 77 -14.52 -11.45 9.11
N PRO A 78 -15.08 -12.62 8.76
CA PRO A 78 -15.05 -13.14 7.38
C PRO A 78 -15.82 -12.30 6.37
N ASN A 79 -16.83 -11.56 6.83
CA ASN A 79 -17.68 -10.73 5.97
C ASN A 79 -17.17 -9.29 5.82
N TYR A 80 -16.00 -8.96 6.37
CA TYR A 80 -15.49 -7.60 6.33
C TYR A 80 -14.79 -7.32 4.99
N SER A 81 -14.85 -6.07 4.53
CA SER A 81 -14.10 -5.62 3.36
C SER A 81 -12.66 -5.22 3.72
N LEU A 82 -11.72 -5.29 2.77
CA LEU A 82 -10.36 -4.78 2.97
C LEU A 82 -10.22 -3.35 2.45
N THR A 83 -9.73 -2.44 3.29
CA THR A 83 -9.46 -1.06 2.91
C THR A 83 -8.03 -0.68 3.28
N LEU A 84 -7.32 0.00 2.39
CA LEU A 84 -6.02 0.58 2.65
C LEU A 84 -6.11 2.10 2.60
N THR A 85 -5.36 2.79 3.45
CA THR A 85 -5.33 4.25 3.46
C THR A 85 -4.00 4.81 3.95
N GLY A 86 -3.72 6.05 3.56
CA GLY A 86 -2.55 6.78 4.00
C GLY A 86 -2.53 8.20 3.42
N HIS A 87 -1.65 9.03 3.98
CA HIS A 87 -1.38 10.39 3.51
C HIS A 87 0.08 10.52 3.05
N SER A 88 0.33 11.30 1.99
CA SER A 88 1.67 11.56 1.46
C SER A 88 2.42 10.25 1.15
N LEU A 89 3.62 10.02 1.67
CA LEU A 89 4.35 8.75 1.49
C LEU A 89 3.50 7.51 1.83
N GLY A 90 2.67 7.60 2.87
CA GLY A 90 1.79 6.51 3.29
C GLY A 90 0.72 6.19 2.24
N ALA A 91 0.25 7.20 1.51
CA ALA A 91 -0.69 7.03 0.40
C ALA A 91 -0.04 6.26 -0.76
N GLY A 92 1.20 6.61 -1.12
CA GLY A 92 1.95 5.89 -2.16
C GLY A 92 2.22 4.44 -1.79
N LEU A 93 2.61 4.20 -0.53
CA LEU A 93 2.78 2.85 0.00
C LEU A 93 1.47 2.05 0.00
N ALA A 94 0.33 2.68 0.33
CA ALA A 94 -0.97 2.03 0.33
C ALA A 94 -1.37 1.58 -1.08
N VAL A 95 -1.15 2.42 -2.09
CA VAL A 95 -1.40 2.07 -3.50
C VAL A 95 -0.51 0.91 -3.97
N LEU A 96 0.80 0.96 -3.73
CA LEU A 96 1.70 -0.12 -4.16
C LEU A 96 1.43 -1.43 -3.40
N LEU A 97 1.15 -1.35 -2.10
CA LEU A 97 0.79 -2.51 -1.30
C LEU A 97 -0.52 -3.14 -1.81
N ALA A 98 -1.52 -2.33 -2.11
CA ALA A 98 -2.77 -2.78 -2.70
C ALA A 98 -2.53 -3.55 -3.99
N LEU A 99 -1.73 -3.02 -4.92
CA LEU A 99 -1.40 -3.71 -6.17
C LEU A 99 -0.69 -5.06 -5.93
N LEU A 100 0.18 -5.15 -4.92
CA LEU A 100 0.86 -6.39 -4.57
C LEU A 100 -0.07 -7.48 -4.00
N ILE A 101 -1.09 -7.09 -3.21
CA ILE A 101 -1.96 -8.03 -2.51
C ILE A 101 -3.30 -8.26 -3.19
N ARG A 102 -3.64 -7.47 -4.21
CA ARG A 102 -4.88 -7.57 -4.98
C ARG A 102 -5.20 -8.97 -5.51
N PRO A 103 -4.22 -9.79 -5.96
CA PRO A 103 -4.51 -11.18 -6.35
C PRO A 103 -5.13 -12.04 -5.24
N ARG A 104 -4.84 -11.73 -3.96
CA ARG A 104 -5.43 -12.40 -2.80
C ARG A 104 -6.71 -11.74 -2.30
N TYR A 105 -6.85 -10.43 -2.50
CA TYR A 105 -7.96 -9.62 -2.02
C TYR A 105 -8.49 -8.72 -3.17
N PRO A 106 -9.25 -9.29 -4.13
CA PRO A 106 -9.60 -8.60 -5.37
C PRO A 106 -10.49 -7.36 -5.15
N GLU A 107 -11.36 -7.41 -4.13
CA GLU A 107 -12.32 -6.36 -3.75
C GLU A 107 -11.73 -5.30 -2.80
N LEU A 108 -10.40 -5.29 -2.59
CA LEU A 108 -9.78 -4.28 -1.74
C LEU A 108 -10.01 -2.87 -2.29
N ARG A 109 -10.06 -1.88 -1.39
CA ARG A 109 -10.19 -0.46 -1.72
C ARG A 109 -9.00 0.32 -1.19
N VAL A 110 -8.66 1.42 -1.87
CA VAL A 110 -7.60 2.34 -1.42
C VAL A 110 -8.13 3.76 -1.36
N PHE A 111 -7.95 4.41 -0.23
CA PHE A 111 -8.14 5.85 -0.07
C PHE A 111 -6.78 6.51 0.11
N ALA A 112 -6.29 7.15 -0.94
CA ALA A 112 -4.94 7.71 -1.00
C ALA A 112 -5.01 9.25 -0.99
N PHE A 113 -4.46 9.90 0.04
CA PHE A 113 -4.53 11.35 0.20
C PHE A 113 -3.17 12.01 -0.04
N SER A 114 -3.13 13.04 -0.89
CA SER A 114 -1.91 13.79 -1.21
C SER A 114 -0.74 12.90 -1.66
N THR A 115 -1.03 11.87 -2.46
CA THR A 115 -0.04 10.93 -2.97
C THR A 115 1.07 11.66 -3.71
N PRO A 116 2.36 11.39 -3.41
CA PRO A 116 3.47 12.03 -4.11
C PRO A 116 3.39 11.80 -5.61
N ALA A 117 3.69 12.85 -6.37
CA ALA A 117 3.85 12.73 -7.81
C ALA A 117 4.98 11.73 -8.14
N GLY A 118 4.88 11.04 -9.28
CA GLY A 118 5.90 10.09 -9.73
C GLY A 118 5.87 8.72 -9.03
N LEU A 119 4.75 8.36 -8.39
CA LEU A 119 4.59 7.04 -7.78
C LEU A 119 4.69 5.89 -8.80
N LEU A 120 3.95 6.01 -9.91
CA LEU A 120 3.79 4.99 -10.97
C LEU A 120 4.02 5.62 -12.34
N SER A 121 4.49 4.82 -13.30
CA SER A 121 4.54 5.23 -14.71
C SER A 121 3.13 5.46 -15.27
N ARG A 122 3.05 6.27 -16.34
CA ARG A 122 1.78 6.68 -16.94
C ARG A 122 0.94 5.48 -17.38
N GLU A 123 1.59 4.43 -17.83
CA GLU A 123 0.98 3.20 -18.34
C GLU A 123 0.19 2.46 -17.24
N ALA A 124 0.66 2.53 -15.99
CA ALA A 124 -0.01 1.94 -14.84
C ALA A 124 -1.07 2.85 -14.20
N ALA A 125 -1.15 4.11 -14.63
CA ALA A 125 -2.10 5.10 -14.14
C ALA A 125 -3.35 5.24 -15.03
N LYS A 126 -3.45 4.46 -16.11
CA LYS A 126 -4.63 4.37 -16.98
C LYS A 126 -5.60 3.32 -16.45
#